data_AF-F2IA38-F1
#
_entry.id   AF-F2IA38-F1
#
_cell.length_a   1.000
_cell.length_b   1.000
_cell.length_c   1.000
_cell.angle_alpha   90.00
_cell.angle_beta   90.00
_cell.angle_gamma   90.00
#
_symmetry.space_group_name_H-M   'P 1'
#
loop_
_entity.id
_entity.type
_entity.pdbx_description
1 polymer ?
#
loop_
_entity_poly.entity_id
_entity_poly.type
_entity_poly.pdbx_seq_one_letter_code
_entity_poly.pdbx_strand_id
1 'polypeptide(L)' 'MKAKHALILLITGFVLDYIGALLKIMHYPGGKELLIFGMLFKVIGLILFLYKLLKHPAFKDFMNS' A
#
# COMPACT_ATOMS: atom_id res chain seq x y z
N MET A 1 2.11 1.77 -15.50
CA MET A 1 2.51 2.07 -14.10
C MET A 1 4.02 1.92 -13.91
N LYS A 2 4.77 3.00 -13.69
CA LYS A 2 6.16 2.92 -13.18
C LYS A 2 6.14 2.45 -11.72
N ALA A 3 7.23 1.87 -11.18
CA ALA A 3 7.27 1.36 -9.79
C ALA A 3 6.86 2.44 -8.77
N LYS A 4 7.21 3.70 -9.05
CA LYS A 4 6.74 4.88 -8.30
C LYS A 4 5.23 4.97 -8.09
N HIS A 5 4.41 4.46 -9.01
CA HIS A 5 2.95 4.52 -8.85
C HIS A 5 2.45 3.48 -7.83
N ALA A 6 3.08 2.29 -7.79
CA ALA A 6 2.79 1.29 -6.76
C ALA A 6 3.23 1.80 -5.38
N LEU A 7 4.35 2.52 -5.32
CA LEU A 7 4.83 3.16 -4.09
C LEU A 7 3.89 4.29 -3.64
N ILE A 8 3.42 5.14 -4.54
CA ILE A 8 2.44 6.19 -4.23
C ILE A 8 1.15 5.57 -3.67
N LEU A 9 0.64 4.49 -4.28
CA LEU A 9 -0.55 3.77 -3.77
C LEU A 9 -0.34 3.23 -2.35
N LEU A 10 0.84 2.65 -2.07
CA LEU A 10 1.20 2.17 -0.75
C LEU A 10 1.22 3.31 0.28
N ILE A 11 1.88 4.42 -0.05
CA ILE A 11 1.97 5.60 0.83
C ILE A 11 0.58 6.16 1.11
N THR A 12 -0.26 6.33 0.08
CA THR A 12 -1.64 6.78 0.24
C THR A 12 -2.44 5.85 1.16
N GLY A 13 -2.27 4.53 0.99
CA GLY A 13 -2.92 3.56 1.87
C GLY A 13 -2.47 3.66 3.33
N PHE A 14 -1.19 3.94 3.61
CA PHE A 14 -0.70 4.20 4.97
C PHE A 14 -1.26 5.50 5.56
N VAL A 15 -1.35 6.56 4.76
CA VAL A 15 -1.95 7.84 5.18
C VAL A 15 -3.42 7.67 5.53
N LEU A 16 -4.20 6.98 4.67
CA LEU A 16 -5.60 6.67 4.95
C LEU A 16 -5.75 5.84 6.22
N ASP A 17 -4.88 4.86 6.45
CA ASP A 17 -4.92 4.06 7.67
C ASP A 17 -4.63 4.89 8.93
N TYR A 18 -3.66 5.81 8.85
CA TYR A 18 -3.33 6.70 9.95
C TYR A 18 -4.51 7.62 10.31
N ILE A 19 -5.14 8.22 9.30
CA ILE A 19 -6.33 9.05 9.47
C ILE A 19 -7.49 8.20 10.01
N GLY A 20 -7.72 7.00 9.46
CA GLY A 20 -8.79 6.10 9.88
C GLY A 20 -8.63 5.62 11.32
N ALA A 21 -7.40 5.33 11.73
CA ALA A 21 -7.06 4.97 13.10
C ALA A 21 -7.34 6.13 14.07
N LEU A 22 -6.94 7.36 13.70
CA LEU A 22 -7.26 8.55 14.49
C LEU A 22 -8.77 8.76 14.64
N LEU A 23 -9.53 8.68 13.54
CA LEU A 23 -11.00 8.79 13.58
C LEU A 23 -11.62 7.72 14.48
N LYS A 24 -11.12 6.48 14.41
CA LYS A 24 -11.57 5.38 15.26
C LYS A 24 -11.29 5.63 16.75
N ILE A 25 -10.12 6.17 17.10
CA ILE A 25 -9.77 6.53 18.49
C ILE A 25 -10.65 7.68 18.97
N MET A 26 -10.88 8.68 18.12
CA MET A 26 -11.73 9.83 18.41
C MET A 26 -13.24 9.51 18.40
N HIS A 27 -13.62 8.25 18.16
CA HIS A 27 -15.01 7.80 18.01
C HIS A 27 -15.79 8.56 16.92
N TYR A 28 -15.08 9.13 15.94
CA TYR A 28 -15.70 9.80 14.81
C TYR A 28 -16.32 8.76 13.85
N PRO A 29 -17.51 9.01 13.29
CA PRO A 29 -18.10 8.12 12.30
C PRO A 29 -17.19 8.01 11.06
N GLY A 30 -17.20 6.85 10.39
CA GLY A 30 -16.41 6.63 9.17
C GLY A 30 -15.00 6.09 9.39
N GLY A 31 -14.51 5.99 10.64
CA GLY A 31 -13.15 5.52 10.91
C GLY A 31 -12.90 4.06 10.48
N LYS A 32 -13.90 3.18 10.61
CA LYS A 32 -13.78 1.77 10.19
C LYS A 32 -13.70 1.65 8.66
N GLU A 33 -14.53 2.41 7.97
CA GLU A 33 -14.62 2.46 6.52
C GLU A 33 -13.30 2.98 5.94
N LEU A 34 -12.75 4.06 6.52
CA LEU A 34 -11.46 4.61 6.10
C LEU A 34 -10.29 3.63 6.27
N LEU A 35 -10.29 2.85 7.36
CA LEU A 35 -9.31 1.78 7.59
C LEU A 35 -9.45 0.65 6.56
N ILE A 36 -10.68 0.27 6.20
CA ILE A 36 -10.92 -0.75 5.17
C ILE A 36 -10.36 -0.26 3.83
N PHE A 37 -10.63 1.00 3.46
CA PHE A 37 -10.06 1.58 2.24
C PHE A 37 -8.54 1.66 2.32
N GLY A 38 -7.96 2.14 3.42
CA GLY A 38 -6.51 2.18 3.63
C GLY A 38 -5.86 0.81 3.46
N MET A 39 -6.47 -0.25 4.01
CA MET A 39 -6.03 -1.62 3.83
C MET A 39 -6.10 -2.08 2.36
N LEU A 40 -7.19 -1.82 1.65
CA LEU A 40 -7.33 -2.16 0.23
C LEU A 40 -6.24 -1.49 -0.62
N PHE A 41 -5.99 -0.19 -0.40
CA PHE A 41 -4.94 0.54 -1.10
C PHE A 41 -3.54 -0.05 -0.83
N LYS A 42 -3.25 -0.42 0.42
CA LYS A 42 -1.98 -1.06 0.79
C LYS A 42 -1.81 -2.44 0.14
N VAL A 43 -2.85 -3.28 0.18
CA VAL A 43 -2.80 -4.62 -0.43
C VAL A 43 -2.58 -4.53 -1.94
N ILE A 44 -3.34 -3.69 -2.63
CA ILE A 44 -3.20 -3.49 -4.08
C ILE A 44 -1.83 -2.89 -4.41
N GLY A 45 -1.38 -1.88 -3.65
CA GLY A 45 -0.08 -1.24 -3.83
C GLY A 45 1.07 -2.23 -3.63
N LEU A 46 0.99 -3.08 -2.60
CA LEU A 46 1.99 -4.10 -2.30
C LEU A 46 2.06 -5.17 -3.40
N ILE A 47 0.92 -5.69 -3.85
CA ILE A 47 0.87 -6.68 -4.94
C ILE A 47 1.50 -6.10 -6.22
N LEU A 48 1.13 -4.87 -6.59
CA LEU A 48 1.69 -4.21 -7.77
C LEU A 48 3.19 -3.93 -7.64
N PHE A 49 3.65 -3.58 -6.43
CA PHE A 49 5.05 -3.34 -6.15
C PHE A 49 5.86 -4.63 -6.26
N LEU A 50 5.41 -5.72 -5.61
CA LEU A 50 6.05 -7.03 -5.66
C LEU A 50 6.09 -7.59 -7.08
N TYR A 51 4.97 -7.54 -7.81
CA TYR A 51 4.92 -7.96 -9.21
C TYR A 51 5.99 -7.26 -10.06
N LYS A 52 6.18 -5.97 -9.80
CA LYS A 52 7.16 -5.16 -10.54
C LYS A 52 8.59 -5.43 -10.10
N LEU A 53 8.81 -5.68 -8.81
CA LEU A 53 10.11 -6.07 -8.26
C LEU A 53 10.56 -7.40 -8.84
N LEU A 54 9.70 -8.42 -8.86
CA LEU A 54 9.98 -9.75 -9.40
C LEU A 54 10.27 -9.75 -10.90
N LYS A 55 9.72 -8.79 -11.66
CA LYS A 55 10.02 -8.61 -13.08
C LYS A 55 11.28 -7.81 -13.35
N HIS A 56 11.88 -7.18 -12.35
CA HIS A 56 13.08 -6.36 -12.53
C HIS A 56 14.30 -7.27 -12.78
N PRO A 57 15.10 -7.05 -13.85
CA PRO A 57 16.21 -7.93 -14.20
C PRO A 57 17.23 -8.06 -13.06
N ALA A 58 17.62 -6.94 -12.44
CA ALA A 58 18.53 -6.97 -11.29
C ALA A 58 18.01 -7.78 -10.09
N PHE A 59 16.68 -7.88 -9.91
CA PHE A 59 16.11 -8.68 -8.82
C PHE A 59 16.12 -10.18 -9.18
N LYS A 60 15.93 -10.52 -10.46
CA LYS A 60 16.09 -11.90 -10.93
C LYS A 60 17.54 -12.37 -10.80
N ASP A 61 18.49 -11.51 -11.14
CA ASP A 61 19.92 -11.81 -11.02
C ASP A 61 20.32 -12.00 -9.55
N PHE A 62 19.79 -11.18 -8.64
CA PHE A 62 19.98 -11.36 -7.19
C PHE A 62 19.40 -12.69 -6.67
N MET A 63 18.22 -13.09 -7.14
CA MET A 63 17.54 -14.33 -6.70
C MET A 63 18.16 -15.61 -7.29
N ASN A 64 18.81 -15.52 -8.45
CA ASN A 64 19.48 -16.64 -9.13
C ASN A 64 20.98 -16.72 -8.84
N SER A 65 21.49 -15.87 -7.95
CA SER A 65 22.87 -15.90 -7.44
C SER A 65 22.96 -16.63 -6.11
#